data_AF-A0A5C5YCG5-F1
#
_entry.id   AF-A0A5C5YCG5-F1
#
_cell.length_a   1.000
_cell.length_b   1.000
_cell.length_c   1.000
_cell.angle_alpha   90.00
_cell.angle_beta   90.00
_cell.angle_gamma   90.00
#
_symmetry.space_group_name_H-M   'P 1'
#
loop_
_entity.id
_entity.type
_entity.pdbx_description
1 polymer ?
#
loop_
_entity_poly.entity_id
_entity_poly.type
_entity_poly.pdbx_seq_one_letter_code
_entity_poly.pdbx_strand_id
1 'polypeptide(L)'
;MKHFIILIAGGVAAMLSSPASAAISAFSDDFQSTGATFSPWVVFSDNGGFPGGYFISEPATNNAQIFQLADDGAGNQYLNFFANYDNAAVHNRSNPGQDPMSPNAQEAISFFVEYQFTAADTSSGDTWTFDFDYAFNPAAPPAGDTEVGAFIRVFDPAFNLLGGDTLDTGDATGAFLSASTLSVTLDPTWTEGRIQFGFNNLVGNYDSSGMFYDNVEFRNASAVPEPSTVAFFSIGMISIGARRRFRQRRKES
;
A
#
# COMPACT_ATOMS: atom_id res chain seq x y z
N MET A 1 54.12 39.40 33.94
CA MET A 1 53.22 39.36 32.76
C MET A 1 53.59 38.09 31.97
N LYS A 2 52.77 37.08 31.69
CA LYS A 2 51.33 36.82 31.82
C LYS A 2 51.18 35.30 31.97
N HIS A 3 50.30 34.85 32.88
CA HIS A 3 49.89 33.45 33.00
C HIS A 3 48.83 33.15 31.93
N PHE A 4 48.95 32.02 31.23
CA PHE A 4 47.92 31.52 30.31
C PHE A 4 47.23 30.32 30.97
N ILE A 5 45.96 30.51 31.34
CA ILE A 5 45.05 29.47 31.81
C ILE A 5 44.25 29.01 30.58
N ILE A 6 44.34 27.73 30.23
CA ILE A 6 43.51 27.11 29.20
C ILE A 6 42.33 26.45 29.92
N LEU A 7 41.13 27.00 29.73
CA LEU A 7 39.86 26.41 30.15
C LEU A 7 39.45 25.36 29.12
N ILE A 8 39.29 24.10 29.53
CA ILE A 8 38.65 23.05 28.71
C ILE A 8 37.15 23.07 29.04
N ALA A 9 36.35 23.59 28.12
CA ALA A 9 34.89 23.52 28.20
C ALA A 9 34.44 22.14 27.69
N GLY A 10 33.95 21.29 28.61
CA GLY A 10 33.29 20.03 28.28
C GLY A 10 31.88 20.29 27.78
N GLY A 11 31.66 20.14 26.47
CA GLY A 11 30.33 20.15 25.86
C GLY A 11 29.67 18.78 26.04
N VAL A 12 28.60 18.73 26.83
CA VAL A 12 27.67 17.60 26.86
C VAL A 12 26.87 17.64 25.56
N ALA A 13 27.15 16.70 24.64
CA ALA A 13 26.33 16.50 23.46
C ALA A 13 25.01 15.86 23.88
N ALA A 14 23.93 16.64 23.87
CA ALA A 14 22.58 16.11 23.94
C ALA A 14 22.33 15.30 22.65
N MET A 15 22.28 13.97 22.78
CA MET A 15 21.78 13.12 21.71
C MET A 15 20.28 13.39 21.55
N LEU A 16 19.96 14.23 20.58
CA LEU A 16 18.61 14.36 20.04
C LEU A 16 18.27 13.00 19.42
N SER A 17 17.50 12.17 20.13
CA SER A 17 16.84 11.01 19.52
C SER A 17 15.90 11.55 18.44
N SER A 18 16.25 11.31 17.17
CA SER A 18 15.33 11.52 16.06
C SER A 18 14.02 10.77 16.34
N PRO A 19 12.86 11.32 15.99
CA PRO A 19 11.60 10.59 16.11
C PRO A 19 11.73 9.27 15.34
N ALA A 20 11.32 8.17 15.97
CA ALA A 20 11.28 6.86 15.33
C ALA A 20 10.52 7.01 14.00
N SER A 21 11.17 6.64 12.90
CA SER A 21 10.54 6.52 11.58
C SER A 21 9.30 5.62 11.71
N ALA A 22 8.25 5.94 10.95
CA ALA A 22 7.02 5.16 10.98
C ALA A 22 7.35 3.70 10.60
N ALA A 23 6.98 2.75 11.45
CA ALA A 23 7.14 1.33 11.15
C ALA A 23 6.23 0.93 9.98
N ILE A 24 6.65 -0.08 9.21
CA ILE A 24 5.78 -0.67 8.20
C ILE A 24 4.56 -1.28 8.92
N SER A 25 3.35 -0.87 8.54
CA SER A 25 2.11 -1.35 9.15
C SER A 25 1.24 -2.09 8.14
N ALA A 26 0.47 -3.06 8.62
CA ALA A 26 -0.60 -3.63 7.82
C ALA A 26 -1.61 -2.54 7.44
N PHE A 27 -2.17 -2.67 6.24
CA PHE A 27 -3.08 -1.71 5.65
C PHE A 27 -4.20 -2.45 4.93
N SER A 28 -5.42 -1.90 4.95
CA SER A 28 -6.54 -2.42 4.19
C SER A 28 -7.48 -1.29 3.79
N ASP A 29 -8.01 -1.36 2.57
CA ASP A 29 -9.01 -0.43 2.06
C ASP A 29 -9.96 -1.19 1.11
N ASP A 30 -11.25 -1.17 1.43
CA ASP A 30 -12.33 -1.73 0.61
C ASP A 30 -13.03 -0.66 -0.22
N PHE A 31 -12.51 0.57 -0.22
CA PHE A 31 -13.04 1.74 -0.91
C PHE A 31 -14.53 2.03 -0.63
N GLN A 32 -15.10 1.50 0.46
CA GLN A 32 -16.48 1.80 0.89
C GLN A 32 -16.55 3.11 1.72
N SER A 33 -15.46 3.86 1.74
CA SER A 33 -15.31 5.06 2.56
C SER A 33 -16.25 6.19 2.11
N THR A 34 -17.08 6.65 3.04
CA THR A 34 -17.87 7.89 2.93
C THR A 34 -17.05 9.15 3.24
N GLY A 35 -15.73 9.02 3.41
CA GLY A 35 -14.81 10.11 3.72
C GLY A 35 -14.60 11.10 2.57
N ALA A 36 -14.15 12.31 2.89
CA ALA A 36 -13.84 13.34 1.89
C ALA A 36 -12.51 13.11 1.17
N THR A 37 -11.62 12.27 1.74
CA THR A 37 -10.27 12.00 1.23
C THR A 37 -9.92 10.52 1.34
N PHE A 38 -8.96 10.10 0.52
CA PHE A 38 -8.34 8.78 0.48
C PHE A 38 -7.03 8.75 1.26
N SER A 39 -6.93 9.36 2.45
CA SER A 39 -5.71 9.19 3.26
C SER A 39 -5.57 7.71 3.68
N PRO A 40 -4.40 7.05 3.51
CA PRO A 40 -3.07 7.59 3.26
C PRO A 40 -2.58 7.51 1.81
N TRP A 41 -3.47 7.27 0.84
CA TRP A 41 -3.11 7.20 -0.58
C TRP A 41 -2.49 8.50 -1.09
N VAL A 42 -1.65 8.35 -2.11
CA VAL A 42 -0.97 9.42 -2.83
C VAL A 42 -1.12 9.18 -4.32
N VAL A 43 -1.33 10.25 -5.09
CA VAL A 43 -1.22 10.23 -6.55
C VAL A 43 0.08 10.88 -6.98
N PHE A 44 0.77 10.25 -7.91
CA PHE A 44 1.87 10.86 -8.67
C PHE A 44 1.56 10.82 -10.17
N SER A 45 1.85 11.91 -10.87
CA SER A 45 1.94 11.93 -12.34
C SER A 45 3.28 12.53 -12.74
N ASP A 46 3.98 11.88 -13.67
CA ASP A 46 5.23 12.36 -14.25
C ASP A 46 5.03 13.43 -15.33
N ASN A 47 3.78 13.77 -15.66
CA ASN A 47 3.42 14.71 -16.71
C ASN A 47 4.05 14.34 -18.08
N GLY A 48 4.19 13.04 -18.40
CA GLY A 48 4.78 12.56 -19.64
C GLY A 48 6.25 12.96 -19.84
N GLY A 49 6.98 13.13 -18.73
CA GLY A 49 8.36 13.59 -18.72
C GLY A 49 8.54 15.10 -18.95
N PHE A 50 7.46 15.86 -19.13
CA PHE A 50 7.53 17.31 -19.20
C PHE A 50 7.79 17.92 -17.80
N PRO A 51 8.49 19.08 -17.71
CA PRO A 51 8.62 19.78 -16.44
C PRO A 51 7.25 20.01 -15.78
N GLY A 52 7.15 19.77 -14.47
CA GLY A 52 5.92 20.00 -13.72
C GLY A 52 5.04 18.77 -13.46
N GLY A 53 5.63 17.57 -13.39
CA GLY A 53 4.98 16.44 -12.69
C GLY A 53 4.49 16.85 -11.29
N TYR A 54 3.45 16.18 -10.80
CA TYR A 54 2.75 16.60 -9.58
C TYR A 54 2.43 15.43 -8.66
N PHE A 55 2.28 15.77 -7.38
CA PHE A 55 1.83 14.87 -6.32
C PHE A 55 0.54 15.40 -5.72
N ILE A 56 -0.39 14.49 -5.45
CA ILE A 56 -1.59 14.77 -4.66
C ILE A 56 -1.49 13.90 -3.41
N SER A 57 -1.10 14.52 -2.30
CA SER A 57 -1.20 13.88 -0.98
C SER A 57 -2.65 13.91 -0.53
N GLU A 58 -3.17 12.78 -0.03
CA GLU A 58 -4.55 12.64 0.45
C GLU A 58 -5.60 13.04 -0.60
N PRO A 59 -5.66 12.32 -1.74
CA PRO A 59 -6.56 12.61 -2.83
C PRO A 59 -8.03 12.70 -2.35
N ALA A 60 -8.75 13.73 -2.79
CA ALA A 60 -10.18 13.86 -2.47
C ALA A 60 -11.01 12.78 -3.19
N THR A 61 -12.00 12.19 -2.52
CA THR A 61 -12.78 11.05 -3.04
C THR A 61 -13.60 11.37 -4.30
N ASN A 62 -13.77 12.66 -4.62
CA ASN A 62 -14.54 13.16 -5.75
C ASN A 62 -13.68 13.84 -6.85
N ASN A 63 -12.36 13.61 -6.87
CA ASN A 63 -11.49 14.24 -7.85
C ASN A 63 -11.46 13.49 -9.20
N ALA A 64 -12.45 13.76 -10.05
CA ALA A 64 -12.69 13.07 -11.33
C ALA A 64 -11.57 13.14 -12.39
N GLN A 65 -10.40 13.73 -12.12
CA GLN A 65 -9.35 13.90 -13.13
C GLN A 65 -8.53 12.62 -13.38
N ILE A 66 -8.27 11.82 -12.34
CA ILE A 66 -7.35 10.66 -12.40
C ILE A 66 -7.96 9.41 -11.76
N PHE A 67 -8.84 9.61 -10.79
CA PHE A 67 -9.52 8.53 -10.12
C PHE A 67 -10.89 9.00 -9.64
N GLN A 68 -11.76 8.08 -9.28
CA GLN A 68 -13.00 8.38 -8.56
C GLN A 68 -13.51 7.11 -7.89
N LEU A 69 -14.39 7.25 -6.90
CA LEU A 69 -15.23 6.12 -6.52
C LEU A 69 -16.26 5.87 -7.62
N ALA A 70 -16.28 4.64 -8.14
CA ALA A 70 -17.38 4.12 -8.93
C ALA A 70 -18.38 3.40 -8.01
N ASP A 71 -19.65 3.38 -8.41
CA ASP A 71 -20.75 2.72 -7.69
C ASP A 71 -21.46 1.78 -8.67
N ASP A 72 -21.71 0.53 -8.26
CA ASP A 72 -22.38 -0.47 -9.09
C ASP A 72 -23.92 -0.31 -9.18
N GLY A 73 -24.47 0.72 -8.54
CA GLY A 73 -25.90 0.98 -8.42
C GLY A 73 -26.57 0.15 -7.31
N ALA A 74 -25.83 -0.73 -6.63
CA ALA A 74 -26.27 -1.48 -5.45
C ALA A 74 -25.67 -0.91 -4.15
N GLY A 75 -24.91 0.17 -4.23
CA GLY A 75 -24.26 0.82 -3.10
C GLY A 75 -22.91 0.21 -2.74
N ASN A 76 -22.34 -0.66 -3.58
CA ASN A 76 -20.95 -1.06 -3.46
C ASN A 76 -20.09 -0.07 -4.25
N GLN A 77 -19.06 0.44 -3.59
CA GLN A 77 -18.11 1.36 -4.19
C GLN A 77 -16.77 0.67 -4.47
N TYR A 78 -16.01 1.18 -5.43
CA TYR A 78 -14.65 0.71 -5.70
C TYR A 78 -13.84 1.82 -6.35
N LEU A 79 -12.52 1.72 -6.27
CA LEU A 79 -11.62 2.68 -6.91
C LEU A 79 -11.71 2.51 -8.42
N ASN A 80 -12.09 3.55 -9.16
CA ASN A 80 -11.86 3.65 -10.60
C ASN A 80 -10.64 4.54 -10.83
N PHE A 81 -9.56 3.98 -11.37
CA PHE A 81 -8.30 4.66 -11.64
C PHE A 81 -8.02 4.71 -13.15
N PHE A 82 -7.64 5.89 -13.65
CA PHE A 82 -7.53 6.20 -15.07
C PHE A 82 -6.54 7.36 -15.32
N ALA A 83 -6.32 7.72 -16.59
CA ALA A 83 -5.42 8.80 -16.97
C ALA A 83 -5.93 10.21 -16.68
N ASN A 84 -5.01 11.17 -16.52
CA ASN A 84 -5.35 12.60 -16.49
C ASN A 84 -5.62 13.13 -17.92
N TYR A 85 -6.81 12.91 -18.45
CA TYR A 85 -7.14 13.36 -19.82
C TYR A 85 -7.18 14.90 -19.99
N ASP A 86 -7.20 15.68 -18.90
CA ASP A 86 -7.08 17.14 -18.97
C ASP A 86 -5.65 17.59 -19.35
N ASN A 87 -4.67 16.68 -19.27
CA ASN A 87 -3.29 16.94 -19.67
C ASN A 87 -3.12 16.90 -21.19
N ALA A 88 -3.59 17.95 -21.86
CA ALA A 88 -3.53 18.06 -23.32
C ALA A 88 -2.10 18.02 -23.87
N ALA A 89 -1.06 18.34 -23.08
CA ALA A 89 0.33 18.25 -23.52
C ALA A 89 0.78 16.81 -23.77
N VAL A 90 0.20 15.85 -23.04
CA VAL A 90 0.45 14.41 -23.20
C VAL A 90 -0.56 13.79 -24.17
N HIS A 91 -1.85 14.10 -23.99
CA HIS A 91 -2.91 13.36 -24.68
C HIS A 91 -3.22 13.90 -26.08
N ASN A 92 -2.95 15.18 -26.38
CA ASN A 92 -3.22 15.77 -27.69
C ASN A 92 -2.06 15.60 -28.68
N ARG A 93 -1.98 14.42 -29.32
CA ARG A 93 -1.01 14.16 -30.42
C ARG A 93 -1.29 14.93 -31.72
N SER A 94 -2.42 15.65 -31.83
CA SER A 94 -2.88 16.25 -33.09
C SER A 94 -2.57 17.75 -33.26
N ASN A 95 -1.93 18.39 -32.28
CA ASN A 95 -1.71 19.84 -32.32
C ASN A 95 -0.51 20.21 -33.21
N PRO A 96 -0.71 20.84 -34.40
CA PRO A 96 0.37 21.20 -35.30
C PRO A 96 1.14 22.39 -34.72
N GLY A 97 2.20 22.11 -33.96
CA GLY A 97 2.99 23.10 -33.23
C GLY A 97 3.51 22.61 -31.89
N GLN A 98 2.96 21.50 -31.37
CA GLN A 98 3.58 20.69 -30.34
C GLN A 98 4.31 19.54 -31.05
N ASP A 99 5.53 19.23 -30.60
CA ASP A 99 6.51 18.44 -31.34
C ASP A 99 5.91 17.12 -31.90
N PRO A 100 5.78 16.96 -33.23
CA PRO A 100 5.35 15.71 -33.84
C PRO A 100 6.35 14.55 -33.64
N MET A 101 7.47 14.78 -32.92
CA MET A 101 8.49 13.80 -32.54
C MET A 101 8.56 13.48 -31.04
N SER A 102 7.49 13.60 -30.24
CA SER A 102 7.42 12.82 -28.98
C SER A 102 6.57 11.57 -29.18
N PRO A 103 7.07 10.52 -29.85
CA PRO A 103 6.36 9.26 -30.01
C PRO A 103 6.07 8.56 -28.66
N ASN A 104 6.63 9.07 -27.56
CA ASN A 104 6.60 8.48 -26.23
C ASN A 104 6.05 9.44 -25.15
N ALA A 105 5.25 10.45 -25.49
CA ALA A 105 4.52 11.21 -24.46
C ALA A 105 3.40 10.33 -23.89
N GLN A 106 3.79 9.32 -23.11
CA GLN A 106 2.93 8.56 -22.22
C GLN A 106 3.14 9.14 -20.83
N GLU A 107 2.04 9.45 -20.16
CA GLU A 107 2.03 9.88 -18.78
C GLU A 107 2.02 8.64 -17.89
N ALA A 108 3.03 8.52 -17.04
CA ALA A 108 3.08 7.53 -15.98
C ALA A 108 2.38 8.11 -14.76
N ILE A 109 1.30 7.45 -14.33
CA ILE A 109 0.51 7.85 -13.17
C ILE A 109 0.50 6.70 -12.18
N SER A 110 0.63 7.01 -10.90
CA SER A 110 0.58 6.01 -9.82
C SER A 110 -0.34 6.46 -8.71
N PHE A 111 -1.12 5.52 -8.17
CA PHE A 111 -1.96 5.67 -6.98
C PHE A 111 -1.47 4.68 -5.93
N PHE A 112 -0.82 5.15 -4.87
CA PHE A 112 -0.05 4.29 -3.98
C PHE A 112 -0.04 4.75 -2.52
N VAL A 113 0.25 3.81 -1.62
CA VAL A 113 0.62 4.07 -0.23
C VAL A 113 2.14 3.89 -0.10
N GLU A 114 2.76 4.68 0.77
CA GLU A 114 4.19 4.58 1.06
C GLU A 114 4.44 4.48 2.56
N TYR A 115 5.32 3.56 2.95
CA TYR A 115 5.93 3.51 4.28
C TYR A 115 7.44 3.72 4.17
N GLN A 116 8.00 4.49 5.09
CA GLN A 116 9.44 4.45 5.36
C GLN A 116 9.73 3.23 6.23
N PHE A 117 10.94 2.70 6.16
CA PHE A 117 11.37 1.61 7.03
C PHE A 117 12.79 1.83 7.52
N THR A 118 13.12 1.20 8.65
CA THR A 118 14.45 1.20 9.25
C THR A 118 15.07 -0.19 9.19
N ALA A 119 16.32 -0.34 9.64
CA ALA A 119 16.94 -1.66 9.79
C ALA A 119 16.17 -2.60 10.73
N ALA A 120 15.35 -2.07 11.65
CA ALA A 120 14.54 -2.90 12.55
C ALA A 120 13.44 -3.65 11.79
N ASP A 121 12.79 -2.98 10.83
CA ASP A 121 11.68 -3.51 10.05
C ASP A 121 12.11 -4.62 9.07
N THR A 122 13.37 -4.61 8.63
CA THR A 122 13.93 -5.58 7.67
C THR A 122 14.69 -6.72 8.36
N SER A 123 15.04 -6.57 9.64
CA SER A 123 15.94 -7.48 10.36
C SER A 123 15.49 -8.95 10.39
N SER A 124 14.19 -9.21 10.34
CA SER A 124 13.58 -10.54 10.33
C SER A 124 13.62 -11.22 8.95
N GLY A 125 13.86 -10.47 7.87
CA GLY A 125 13.74 -11.01 6.51
C GLY A 125 12.29 -11.29 6.12
N ASP A 126 11.33 -10.55 6.69
CA ASP A 126 9.90 -10.83 6.50
C ASP A 126 9.45 -10.58 5.06
N THR A 127 8.49 -11.41 4.62
CA THR A 127 7.79 -11.23 3.36
C THR A 127 6.49 -10.49 3.57
N TRP A 128 6.31 -9.41 2.82
CA TRP A 128 5.10 -8.61 2.76
C TRP A 128 4.33 -8.91 1.47
N THR A 129 3.01 -8.97 1.59
CA THR A 129 2.11 -9.17 0.45
C THR A 129 1.21 -7.96 0.25
N PHE A 130 0.92 -7.67 -1.01
CA PHE A 130 -0.10 -6.74 -1.45
C PHE A 130 -1.14 -7.52 -2.24
N ASP A 131 -2.32 -7.64 -1.66
CA ASP A 131 -3.48 -8.37 -2.17
C ASP A 131 -4.55 -7.37 -2.65
N PHE A 132 -5.21 -7.66 -3.77
CA PHE A 132 -6.29 -6.82 -4.32
C PHE A 132 -7.16 -7.59 -5.32
N ASP A 133 -8.36 -7.04 -5.56
CA ASP A 133 -9.28 -7.44 -6.61
C ASP A 133 -9.27 -6.39 -7.74
N TYR A 134 -9.47 -6.81 -8.99
CA TYR A 134 -9.47 -5.88 -10.12
C TYR A 134 -10.41 -6.29 -11.27
N ALA A 135 -10.89 -5.30 -12.01
CA ALA A 135 -11.65 -5.42 -13.25
C ALA A 135 -11.35 -4.23 -14.18
N PHE A 136 -11.67 -4.30 -15.47
CA PHE A 136 -11.69 -3.07 -16.27
C PHE A 136 -13.01 -2.32 -16.10
N ASN A 137 -12.97 -1.01 -16.35
CA ASN A 137 -14.18 -0.22 -16.49
C ASN A 137 -14.90 -0.55 -17.81
N PRO A 138 -16.10 -1.17 -17.81
CA PRO A 138 -16.74 -1.61 -19.04
C PRO A 138 -17.20 -0.46 -19.95
N ALA A 139 -17.31 0.77 -19.42
CA ALA A 139 -17.60 1.95 -20.21
C ALA A 139 -16.36 2.52 -20.92
N ALA A 140 -15.15 2.19 -20.45
CA ALA A 140 -13.88 2.69 -20.97
C ALA A 140 -12.74 1.68 -20.68
N PRO A 141 -12.78 0.47 -21.27
CA PRO A 141 -11.77 -0.55 -21.01
C PRO A 141 -10.40 -0.09 -21.51
N PRO A 142 -9.28 -0.57 -20.93
CA PRO A 142 -7.95 -0.29 -21.46
C PRO A 142 -7.86 -0.56 -22.96
N ALA A 143 -7.26 0.38 -23.71
CA ALA A 143 -7.14 0.28 -25.16
C ALA A 143 -5.83 0.92 -25.67
N GLY A 144 -5.52 0.70 -26.95
CA GLY A 144 -4.36 1.30 -27.61
C GLY A 144 -3.04 0.85 -27.00
N ASP A 145 -2.15 1.81 -26.74
CA ASP A 145 -0.84 1.58 -26.12
C ASP A 145 -0.88 1.78 -24.59
N THR A 146 -2.07 1.69 -23.98
CA THR A 146 -2.25 1.81 -22.53
C THR A 146 -1.68 0.60 -21.80
N GLU A 147 -0.83 0.83 -20.82
CA GLU A 147 -0.42 -0.17 -19.84
C GLU A 147 -1.10 0.13 -18.50
N VAL A 148 -1.66 -0.89 -17.85
CA VAL A 148 -2.26 -0.77 -16.53
C VAL A 148 -1.75 -1.91 -15.65
N GLY A 149 -1.53 -1.63 -14.38
CA GLY A 149 -0.97 -2.62 -13.49
C GLY A 149 -1.01 -2.26 -12.02
N ALA A 150 -0.50 -3.21 -11.25
CA ALA A 150 -0.28 -3.09 -9.82
C ALA A 150 1.19 -3.35 -9.50
N PHE A 151 1.67 -2.81 -8.38
CA PHE A 151 3.05 -2.98 -7.96
C PHE A 151 3.21 -3.05 -6.44
N ILE A 152 4.30 -3.69 -6.02
CA ILE A 152 4.94 -3.54 -4.72
C ILE A 152 6.43 -3.27 -5.00
N ARG A 153 6.99 -2.18 -4.47
CA ARG A 153 8.35 -1.73 -4.77
C ARG A 153 9.05 -1.27 -3.51
N VAL A 154 10.33 -1.58 -3.41
CA VAL A 154 11.18 -1.23 -2.28
C VAL A 154 12.34 -0.41 -2.82
N PHE A 155 12.59 0.73 -2.20
CA PHE A 155 13.62 1.69 -2.59
C PHE A 155 14.61 1.93 -1.46
N ASP A 156 15.85 2.21 -1.82
CA ASP A 156 16.85 2.74 -0.89
C ASP A 156 16.60 4.23 -0.58
N PRO A 157 17.35 4.85 0.35
CA PRO A 157 17.18 6.27 0.67
C PRO A 157 17.40 7.24 -0.51
N ALA A 158 18.08 6.79 -1.56
CA ALA A 158 18.37 7.53 -2.79
C ALA A 158 17.38 7.19 -3.93
N PHE A 159 16.29 6.47 -3.63
CA PHE A 159 15.27 6.01 -4.57
C PHE A 159 15.78 5.02 -5.65
N ASN A 160 16.88 4.30 -5.41
CA ASN A 160 17.22 3.15 -6.25
C ASN A 160 16.32 1.96 -5.88
N LEU A 161 15.78 1.27 -6.90
CA LEU A 161 14.95 0.07 -6.68
C LEU A 161 15.82 -1.05 -6.09
N LEU A 162 15.41 -1.54 -4.93
CA LEU A 162 16.04 -2.65 -4.21
C LEU A 162 15.37 -3.99 -4.51
N GLY A 163 14.04 -3.98 -4.64
CA GLY A 163 13.25 -5.18 -4.92
C GLY A 163 11.78 -4.84 -5.11
N GLY A 164 10.99 -5.81 -5.56
CA GLY A 164 9.58 -5.61 -5.81
C GLY A 164 9.00 -6.64 -6.76
N ASP A 165 7.72 -6.46 -7.04
CA ASP A 165 6.93 -7.29 -7.94
C ASP A 165 5.87 -6.42 -8.63
N THR A 166 5.39 -6.86 -9.80
CA THR A 166 4.42 -6.14 -10.61
C THR A 166 3.46 -7.08 -11.30
N LEU A 167 2.20 -6.69 -11.42
CA LEU A 167 1.18 -7.42 -12.18
C LEU A 167 0.63 -6.50 -13.28
N ASP A 168 0.63 -7.00 -14.51
CA ASP A 168 -0.15 -6.43 -15.60
C ASP A 168 -1.64 -6.79 -15.40
N THR A 169 -2.49 -5.77 -15.33
CA THR A 169 -3.93 -5.92 -15.13
C THR A 169 -4.72 -5.65 -16.41
N GLY A 170 -4.05 -5.44 -17.56
CA GLY A 170 -4.66 -5.12 -18.85
C GLY A 170 -5.52 -6.24 -19.43
N ASP A 171 -5.23 -7.49 -19.07
CA ASP A 171 -6.00 -8.68 -19.48
C ASP A 171 -7.26 -8.91 -18.62
N ALA A 172 -7.63 -7.97 -17.75
CA ALA A 172 -8.84 -8.06 -16.95
C ALA A 172 -10.11 -8.23 -17.79
N THR A 173 -11.19 -8.65 -17.14
CA THR A 173 -12.54 -8.60 -17.73
C THR A 173 -13.36 -7.50 -17.04
N GLY A 174 -14.58 -7.24 -17.52
CA GLY A 174 -15.53 -6.36 -16.83
C GLY A 174 -16.11 -6.96 -15.54
N ALA A 175 -15.67 -8.16 -15.15
CA ALA A 175 -15.99 -8.77 -13.87
C ALA A 175 -14.72 -8.83 -13.01
N PHE A 176 -14.88 -8.61 -11.70
CA PHE A 176 -13.79 -8.66 -10.73
C PHE A 176 -13.11 -10.03 -10.71
N LEU A 177 -11.80 -10.00 -10.88
CA LEU A 177 -10.90 -11.10 -10.59
C LEU A 177 -10.40 -10.91 -9.17
N SER A 178 -10.68 -11.89 -8.31
CA SER A 178 -10.33 -11.80 -6.90
C SER A 178 -8.97 -12.40 -6.56
N ALA A 179 -8.37 -11.90 -5.48
CA ALA A 179 -7.20 -12.45 -4.81
C ALA A 179 -5.91 -12.48 -5.66
N SER A 180 -5.61 -11.37 -6.34
CA SER A 180 -4.27 -11.17 -6.90
C SER A 180 -3.31 -10.77 -5.81
N THR A 181 -2.13 -11.38 -5.80
CA THR A 181 -1.12 -11.16 -4.76
C THR A 181 0.21 -10.81 -5.40
N LEU A 182 0.78 -9.68 -4.98
CA LEU A 182 2.17 -9.32 -5.19
C LEU A 182 2.94 -9.50 -3.89
N SER A 183 4.23 -9.82 -3.96
CA SER A 183 5.02 -10.04 -2.74
C SER A 183 6.44 -9.51 -2.83
N VAL A 184 7.00 -9.10 -1.69
CA VAL A 184 8.41 -8.76 -1.56
C VAL A 184 8.95 -9.23 -0.21
N THR A 185 10.11 -9.89 -0.25
CA THR A 185 10.89 -10.21 0.96
C THR A 185 11.85 -9.06 1.23
N LEU A 186 11.79 -8.48 2.43
CA LEU A 186 12.70 -7.41 2.81
C LEU A 186 14.06 -7.99 3.17
N ASP A 187 15.11 -7.68 2.41
CA ASP A 187 16.46 -8.13 2.73
C ASP A 187 16.94 -7.48 4.05
N PRO A 188 17.45 -8.25 5.04
CA PRO A 188 17.95 -7.70 6.30
C PRO A 188 19.10 -6.69 6.18
N THR A 189 19.72 -6.59 5.01
CA THR A 189 20.76 -5.59 4.71
C THR A 189 20.19 -4.24 4.28
N TRP A 190 18.90 -4.15 3.93
CA TRP A 190 18.24 -2.91 3.56
C TRP A 190 17.91 -2.07 4.81
N THR A 191 18.16 -0.77 4.74
CA THR A 191 18.03 0.16 5.88
C THR A 191 17.65 1.55 5.38
N GLU A 192 16.80 2.25 6.16
CA GLU A 192 16.33 3.63 5.90
C GLU A 192 15.64 3.84 4.54
N GLY A 193 15.07 2.78 3.97
CA GLY A 193 14.43 2.81 2.67
C GLY A 193 12.93 3.14 2.72
N ARG A 194 12.26 2.90 1.60
CA ARG A 194 10.81 3.06 1.44
C ARG A 194 10.20 1.83 0.78
N ILE A 195 9.00 1.48 1.17
CA ILE A 195 8.17 0.50 0.48
C ILE A 195 6.92 1.21 -0.04
N GLN A 196 6.60 0.99 -1.30
CA GLN A 196 5.42 1.50 -1.97
C GLN A 196 4.59 0.34 -2.53
N PHE A 197 3.27 0.45 -2.44
CA PHE A 197 2.36 -0.49 -3.09
C PHE A 197 1.14 0.25 -3.62
N GLY A 198 0.58 -0.23 -4.73
CA GLY A 198 -0.58 0.38 -5.35
C GLY A 198 -0.67 0.07 -6.84
N PHE A 199 -1.24 1.01 -7.58
CA PHE A 199 -1.62 0.85 -8.98
C PHE A 199 -0.91 1.86 -9.87
N ASN A 200 -0.63 1.49 -11.12
CA ASN A 200 -0.02 2.37 -12.10
C ASN A 200 -0.69 2.25 -13.46
N ASN A 201 -0.77 3.38 -14.16
CA ASN A 201 -1.15 3.45 -15.56
C ASN A 201 -0.04 4.17 -16.34
N LEU A 202 0.22 3.70 -17.55
CA LEU A 202 1.04 4.39 -18.54
C LEU A 202 0.15 4.65 -19.76
N VAL A 203 -0.19 5.93 -20.01
CA VAL A 203 -1.27 6.27 -20.95
C VAL A 203 -0.88 7.44 -21.84
N GLY A 204 -1.29 7.40 -23.10
CA GLY A 204 -1.20 8.53 -24.02
C GLY A 204 -2.40 8.53 -24.98
N ASN A 205 -2.38 9.40 -26.00
CA ASN A 205 -3.37 9.41 -27.10
C ASN A 205 -4.84 9.63 -26.77
N TYR A 206 -5.21 9.94 -25.52
CA TYR A 206 -6.59 9.73 -25.05
C TYR A 206 -7.06 8.27 -25.17
N ASP A 207 -6.13 7.31 -25.17
CA ASP A 207 -6.46 5.90 -25.08
C ASP A 207 -7.13 5.63 -23.72
N SER A 208 -8.21 4.84 -23.72
CA SER A 208 -8.92 4.50 -22.49
C SER A 208 -8.05 3.65 -21.57
N SER A 209 -8.18 3.87 -20.25
CA SER A 209 -7.31 3.29 -19.21
C SER A 209 -8.03 2.99 -17.90
N GLY A 210 -9.36 2.96 -17.91
CA GLY A 210 -10.16 2.81 -16.70
C GLY A 210 -10.06 1.41 -16.11
N MET A 211 -9.52 1.32 -14.90
CA MET A 211 -9.45 0.10 -14.11
C MET A 211 -10.17 0.27 -12.79
N PHE A 212 -10.90 -0.78 -12.39
CA PHE A 212 -11.53 -0.91 -11.09
C PHE A 212 -10.65 -1.74 -10.17
N TYR A 213 -10.47 -1.26 -8.94
CA TYR A 213 -9.72 -1.94 -7.89
C TYR A 213 -10.51 -1.95 -6.58
N ASP A 214 -10.45 -3.06 -5.85
CA ASP A 214 -11.18 -3.27 -4.61
C ASP A 214 -10.46 -4.24 -3.65
N ASN A 215 -10.92 -4.33 -2.40
CA ASN A 215 -10.46 -5.26 -1.37
C ASN A 215 -8.93 -5.26 -1.21
N VAL A 216 -8.35 -4.06 -1.12
CA VAL A 216 -6.90 -3.90 -0.94
C VAL A 216 -6.50 -4.38 0.46
N GLU A 217 -5.46 -5.20 0.52
CA GLU A 217 -4.82 -5.60 1.76
C GLU A 217 -3.30 -5.63 1.59
N PHE A 218 -2.57 -5.02 2.52
CA PHE A 218 -1.12 -5.08 2.61
C PHE A 218 -0.73 -5.59 4.00
N ARG A 219 0.03 -6.69 4.06
CA ARG A 219 0.30 -7.38 5.31
C ARG A 219 1.64 -8.10 5.32
N ASN A 220 2.16 -8.34 6.52
CA ASN A 220 3.29 -9.22 6.74
C ASN A 220 2.79 -10.68 6.69
N ALA A 221 3.09 -11.38 5.60
CA ALA A 221 2.72 -12.79 5.42
C ALA A 221 3.54 -13.76 6.27
N SER A 222 4.66 -13.28 6.84
CA SER A 222 5.54 -14.06 7.73
C SER A 222 5.10 -14.00 9.20
N ALA A 223 4.13 -13.13 9.54
CA ALA A 223 3.56 -13.07 10.88
C ALA A 223 2.79 -14.37 11.17
N VAL A 224 3.42 -15.30 11.89
CA VAL A 224 2.75 -16.49 12.43
C VAL A 224 1.61 -16.00 13.34
N PRO A 225 0.33 -16.36 13.11
CA PRO A 225 -0.72 -16.02 14.04
C PRO A 225 -0.35 -16.63 15.38
N GLU A 226 -0.12 -15.80 16.40
CA GLU A 226 0.23 -16.33 17.72
C GLU A 226 -0.87 -17.33 18.13
N PRO A 227 -0.52 -18.59 18.47
CA PRO A 227 -1.50 -19.52 19.00
C PRO A 227 -2.04 -18.89 20.27
N SER A 228 -3.30 -18.50 20.23
CA SER A 228 -4.01 -17.85 21.33
C SER A 228 -3.78 -18.66 22.60
N THR A 229 -2.93 -18.15 23.48
CA THR A 229 -2.50 -18.81 24.72
C THR A 229 -3.61 -18.76 25.78
N VAL A 230 -4.88 -18.75 25.36
CA VAL A 230 -6.07 -18.51 26.20
C VAL A 230 -6.91 -19.78 26.42
N ALA A 231 -6.60 -20.92 25.77
CA ALA A 231 -7.47 -22.11 25.87
C ALA A 231 -6.86 -23.37 26.52
N PHE A 232 -5.73 -23.30 27.24
CA PHE A 232 -5.15 -24.49 27.90
C PHE A 232 -4.98 -24.43 29.43
N PHE A 233 -5.55 -23.43 30.11
CA PHE A 233 -5.58 -23.40 31.60
C PHE A 233 -6.96 -23.63 32.23
N SER A 234 -7.98 -24.02 31.47
CA SER A 234 -9.34 -24.26 32.00
C SER A 234 -9.79 -25.74 32.05
N ILE A 235 -8.96 -26.70 31.64
CA ILE A 235 -9.32 -28.15 31.70
C ILE A 235 -8.74 -28.87 32.94
N GLY A 236 -7.83 -28.26 33.68
CA GLY A 236 -7.25 -28.85 34.89
C GLY A 236 -7.77 -28.19 36.16
N MET A 237 -8.83 -28.74 36.78
CA MET A 237 -9.18 -28.71 38.23
C MET A 237 -10.70 -28.81 38.51
N ILE A 238 -11.43 -29.72 37.84
CA ILE A 238 -12.71 -30.24 38.35
C ILE A 238 -12.69 -31.78 38.27
N SER A 239 -11.76 -32.41 38.98
CA SER A 239 -11.79 -33.87 39.13
C SER A 239 -10.98 -34.36 40.32
N ILE A 240 -11.24 -33.87 41.54
CA ILE A 240 -10.97 -34.57 42.80
C ILE A 240 -11.99 -34.03 43.82
N GLY A 241 -12.97 -34.86 44.24
CA GLY A 241 -13.82 -34.45 45.36
C GLY A 241 -15.22 -35.04 45.53
N ALA A 242 -15.59 -36.18 44.95
CA ALA A 242 -16.89 -36.82 45.31
C ALA A 242 -16.89 -38.35 45.15
N ARG A 243 -15.97 -39.06 45.82
CA ARG A 243 -16.12 -40.49 46.10
C ARG A 243 -15.63 -40.82 47.51
N ARG A 244 -16.50 -40.65 48.52
CA ARG A 244 -16.60 -41.49 49.74
C ARG A 244 -17.56 -40.88 50.76
N ARG A 245 -18.75 -41.49 50.91
CA ARG A 245 -19.39 -41.80 52.21
C ARG A 245 -20.59 -42.72 51.92
N PHE A 246 -20.39 -44.03 52.09
CA PHE A 246 -20.92 -44.79 53.25
C PHE A 246 -22.45 -44.70 53.29
N ARG A 247 -23.22 -45.65 52.77
CA ARG A 247 -23.32 -47.07 53.16
C ARG A 247 -23.33 -47.26 54.69
N GLN A 248 -24.40 -46.80 55.34
CA GLN A 248 -24.97 -47.40 56.55
C GLN A 248 -26.25 -46.67 56.96
N ARG A 249 -27.41 -47.32 56.80
CA ARG A 249 -28.42 -47.48 57.86
C ARG A 249 -29.58 -48.30 57.32
N ARG A 250 -29.52 -49.59 57.66
CA ARG A 250 -30.66 -50.50 57.74
C ARG A 250 -30.81 -50.78 59.25
N LYS A 251 -32.05 -50.68 59.74
CA LYS A 251 -32.63 -51.13 61.04
C LYS A 251 -33.03 -50.04 62.05
N GLU A 252 -34.29 -50.19 62.49
CA GLU A 252 -35.01 -49.63 63.66
C GLU A 252 -35.48 -48.16 63.50
N SER A 253 -36.77 -47.81 63.55
CA SER A 253 -37.99 -48.40 64.15
C SER A 253 -39.14 -48.59 63.18
#